data_AF-A0A2W4S738-F1
#
_entry.id   AF-A0A2W4S738-F1
#
_cell.length_a   1.000
_cell.length_b   1.000
_cell.length_c   1.000
_cell.angle_alpha   90.00
_cell.angle_beta   90.00
_cell.angle_gamma   90.00
#
_symmetry.space_group_name_H-M   'P 1'
#
loop_
_entity.id
_entity.type
_entity.pdbx_description
1 polymer ?
#
loop_
_entity_poly.entity_id
_entity_poly.type
_entity_poly.pdbx_seq_one_letter_code
_entity_poly.pdbx_strand_id
1 'polypeptide(L)'
;MLAIKRTIAESLGEPALGVEHVAGRHGISVRSVQRMFEREGVTFTEYVLHRRLDRAFRMLGDPAHARMHVIDIALACGFGDLSYFNGCFRRRFGEPPGYFRR
;
A
#
# COMPACT_ATOMS: atom_id res chain seq x y z
N MET A 1 12.81 -11.45 -6.61
CA MET A 1 11.61 -10.58 -6.60
C MET A 1 10.49 -11.08 -5.70
N LEU A 2 10.11 -12.36 -5.76
CA LEU A 2 9.01 -12.91 -4.94
C LEU A 2 9.18 -12.68 -3.42
N ALA A 3 10.39 -12.91 -2.90
CA ALA A 3 10.70 -12.70 -1.47
C ALA A 3 10.55 -11.23 -1.03
N ILE A 4 11.04 -10.29 -1.84
CA ILE A 4 10.87 -8.84 -1.61
C ILE A 4 9.40 -8.45 -1.59
N LYS A 5 8.62 -8.90 -2.58
CA LYS A 5 7.19 -8.61 -2.66
C LYS A 5 6.41 -9.20 -1.47
N ARG A 6 6.84 -10.35 -0.93
CA ARG A 6 6.27 -10.95 0.28
C ARG A 6 6.54 -10.08 1.51
N THR A 7 7.79 -9.66 1.72
CA THR A 7 8.15 -8.72 2.79
C THR A 7 7.32 -7.45 2.74
N ILE A 8 7.15 -6.86 1.56
CA ILE A 8 6.29 -5.69 1.38
C ILE A 8 4.84 -6.00 1.78
N ALA A 9 4.30 -7.14 1.33
CA ALA A 9 2.91 -7.53 1.63
C ALA A 9 2.65 -7.70 3.13
N GLU A 10 3.62 -8.27 3.87
CA GLU A 10 3.57 -8.45 5.32
C GLU A 10 3.59 -7.10 6.07
N SER A 11 4.35 -6.13 5.56
CA SER A 11 4.57 -4.83 6.20
C SER A 11 3.72 -3.68 5.64
N LEU A 12 2.70 -3.94 4.81
CA LEU A 12 1.91 -2.86 4.16
C LEU A 12 1.26 -1.87 5.14
N GLY A 13 0.88 -2.36 6.33
CA GLY A 13 0.26 -1.55 7.38
C GLY A 13 1.25 -0.66 8.14
N GLU A 14 2.55 -0.89 7.99
CA GLU A 14 3.58 -0.10 8.67
C GLU A 14 3.82 1.21 7.91
N PRO A 15 3.56 2.39 8.50
CA PRO A 15 3.77 3.66 7.81
C PRO A 15 5.23 3.87 7.39
N ALA A 16 6.16 3.35 8.19
CA ALA A 16 7.61 3.44 7.99
C ALA A 16 8.17 2.47 6.93
N LEU A 17 7.31 1.72 6.21
CA LEU A 17 7.76 0.82 5.14
C LEU A 17 8.42 1.62 4.01
N GLY A 18 9.75 1.61 4.01
CA GLY A 18 10.62 2.22 3.00
C GLY A 18 11.48 1.20 2.26
N VAL A 19 12.17 1.67 1.23
CA VAL A 19 13.05 0.83 0.41
C VAL A 19 14.27 0.35 1.20
N GLU A 20 14.72 1.15 2.15
CA GLU A 20 15.82 0.89 3.08
C GLU A 20 15.50 -0.29 4.00
N HIS A 21 14.27 -0.34 4.52
CA HIS A 21 13.82 -1.44 5.38
C HIS A 21 13.87 -2.78 4.63
N VAL A 22 13.35 -2.79 3.40
CA VAL A 22 13.33 -3.99 2.56
C VAL A 22 14.75 -4.39 2.13
N ALA A 23 15.59 -3.42 1.76
CA ALA A 23 16.98 -3.65 1.42
C ALA A 23 17.76 -4.29 2.58
N GLY A 24 17.62 -3.73 3.79
CA GLY A 24 18.24 -4.24 5.00
C GLY A 24 17.80 -5.65 5.36
N ARG A 25 16.49 -5.94 5.29
CA ARG A 25 15.94 -7.28 5.60
C ARG A 25 16.41 -8.38 4.64
N HIS A 26 16.82 -8.01 3.41
CA HIS A 26 17.29 -8.96 2.38
C HIS A 26 18.81 -8.89 2.15
N GLY A 27 19.55 -8.05 2.86
CA GLY A 27 21.01 -7.94 2.72
C GLY A 27 21.48 -7.44 1.35
N ILE A 28 20.68 -6.63 0.67
CA ILE A 28 20.98 -6.09 -0.67
C ILE A 28 20.96 -4.56 -0.66
N SER A 29 21.56 -3.93 -1.65
CA SER A 29 21.53 -2.46 -1.75
C SER A 29 20.14 -1.94 -2.11
N VAL A 30 19.83 -0.73 -1.64
CA VAL A 30 18.62 0.02 -2.03
C VAL A 30 18.50 0.14 -3.55
N ARG A 31 19.62 0.43 -4.23
CA ARG A 31 19.69 0.53 -5.69
C ARG A 31 19.30 -0.79 -6.38
N SER A 32 19.66 -1.94 -5.79
CA SER A 32 19.24 -3.24 -6.32
C SER A 32 17.72 -3.42 -6.20
N VAL A 33 17.12 -3.04 -5.06
CA VAL A 33 15.66 -3.09 -4.87
C VAL A 33 14.96 -2.18 -5.88
N GLN A 34 15.38 -0.92 -6.00
CA GLN A 34 14.80 0.04 -6.95
C GLN A 34 14.86 -0.46 -8.39
N ARG A 35 16.03 -0.93 -8.84
CA ARG A 35 16.18 -1.52 -10.18
C ARG A 35 15.27 -2.71 -10.43
N MET A 36 14.97 -3.52 -9.40
CA MET A 36 14.05 -4.64 -9.57
C MET A 36 12.63 -4.15 -9.89
N PHE A 37 12.17 -3.07 -9.23
CA PHE A 37 10.86 -2.47 -9.52
C PHE A 37 10.86 -1.70 -10.84
N GLU A 38 11.92 -0.94 -11.14
CA GLU A 38 12.06 -0.22 -12.42
C GLU A 38 11.96 -1.18 -13.62
N ARG A 39 12.53 -2.39 -13.50
CA ARG A 39 12.41 -3.44 -14.53
C ARG A 39 10.98 -3.95 -14.71
N GLU A 40 10.11 -3.74 -13.74
CA GLU A 40 8.67 -4.00 -13.83
C GLU A 40 7.86 -2.75 -14.26
N GLY A 41 8.53 -1.64 -14.56
CA GLY A 41 7.90 -0.40 -15.02
C GLY A 41 7.25 0.43 -13.91
N VAL A 42 7.59 0.18 -12.64
CA VAL A 42 7.06 0.94 -11.50
C VAL A 42 8.18 1.29 -10.53
N THR A 43 8.03 2.37 -9.77
CA THR A 43 8.93 2.62 -8.63
C THR A 43 8.54 1.76 -7.42
N PHE A 44 9.45 1.59 -6.47
CA PHE A 44 9.15 0.94 -5.18
C PHE A 44 7.96 1.61 -4.48
N THR A 45 7.97 2.95 -4.42
CA THR A 45 6.93 3.74 -3.73
C THR A 45 5.58 3.59 -4.41
N GLU A 46 5.51 3.62 -5.74
CA GLU A 46 4.27 3.36 -6.48
C GLU A 46 3.76 1.94 -6.26
N TYR A 47 4.65 0.95 -6.25
CA TYR A 47 4.27 -0.43 -5.95
C TYR A 47 3.66 -0.53 -4.55
N VAL A 48 4.31 0.01 -3.52
CA VAL A 48 3.75 0.01 -2.14
C VAL A 48 2.41 0.74 -2.09
N LEU A 49 2.31 1.93 -2.71
CA LEU A 49 1.08 2.70 -2.77
C LEU A 49 -0.06 1.89 -3.39
N HIS A 50 0.16 1.26 -4.55
CA HIS A 50 -0.84 0.44 -5.22
C HIS A 50 -1.28 -0.73 -4.33
N ARG A 51 -0.36 -1.42 -3.67
CA ARG A 51 -0.69 -2.54 -2.79
C ARG A 51 -1.46 -2.11 -1.54
N ARG A 52 -1.16 -0.93 -0.98
CA ARG A 52 -1.92 -0.33 0.12
C ARG A 52 -3.35 0.03 -0.31
N LEU A 53 -3.50 0.64 -1.50
CA LEU A 53 -4.81 0.98 -2.07
C LEU A 53 -5.65 -0.27 -2.37
N ASP A 54 -5.04 -1.33 -2.94
CA ASP A 54 -5.72 -2.60 -3.23
C ASP A 54 -6.14 -3.33 -1.94
N ARG A 55 -5.40 -3.16 -0.84
CA ARG A 55 -5.80 -3.66 0.49
C ARG A 55 -6.99 -2.86 1.03
N ALA A 56 -6.95 -1.53 0.96
CA ALA A 56 -8.04 -0.68 1.41
C ALA A 56 -9.34 -0.95 0.63
N PHE A 57 -9.26 -1.11 -0.69
CA PHE A 57 -10.41 -1.45 -1.52
C PHE A 57 -11.08 -2.75 -1.08
N ARG A 58 -10.29 -3.80 -0.81
CA ARG A 58 -10.81 -5.07 -0.31
C ARG A 58 -11.47 -4.94 1.07
N MET A 59 -10.86 -4.17 1.98
CA MET A 59 -11.44 -3.94 3.31
C MET A 59 -12.76 -3.15 3.24
N LEU A 60 -12.86 -2.14 2.38
CA LEU A 60 -14.07 -1.34 2.22
C LEU A 60 -15.26 -2.14 1.69
N GLY A 61 -15.00 -3.13 0.82
CA GLY A 61 -16.03 -4.01 0.26
C GLY A 61 -16.35 -5.25 1.10
N ASP A 62 -15.62 -5.48 2.20
CA ASP A 62 -15.78 -6.67 3.05
C ASP A 62 -16.75 -6.39 4.21
N PRO A 63 -17.89 -7.12 4.31
CA PRO A 63 -18.86 -6.96 5.40
C PRO A 63 -18.26 -7.10 6.80
N ALA A 64 -17.14 -7.84 6.95
CA ALA A 64 -16.44 -7.97 8.23
C ALA A 64 -15.93 -6.63 8.76
N HIS A 65 -15.68 -5.67 7.87
CA HIS A 65 -15.17 -4.34 8.20
C HIS A 65 -16.23 -3.24 8.06
N ALA A 66 -17.51 -3.58 7.85
CA ALA A 66 -18.58 -2.62 7.59
C ALA A 66 -18.71 -1.54 8.69
N ARG A 67 -18.32 -1.85 9.93
CA ARG A 67 -18.33 -0.90 11.07
C ARG A 67 -17.06 -0.05 11.22
N MET A 68 -15.95 -0.38 10.55
CA MET A 68 -14.69 0.38 10.68
C MET A 68 -14.78 1.72 9.95
N HIS A 69 -14.31 2.82 10.53
CA HIS A 69 -14.32 4.08 9.81
C HIS A 69 -13.32 4.06 8.65
N VAL A 70 -13.56 4.89 7.62
CA VAL A 70 -12.64 4.99 6.46
C VAL A 70 -11.23 5.38 6.92
N ILE A 71 -11.13 6.23 7.95
CA ILE A 71 -9.85 6.60 8.55
C ILE A 71 -9.13 5.40 9.19
N ASP A 72 -9.85 4.51 9.88
CA ASP A 72 -9.26 3.31 10.48
C ASP A 72 -8.74 2.35 9.40
N ILE A 73 -9.47 2.21 8.29
CA ILE A 73 -9.04 1.41 7.14
C ILE A 73 -7.79 2.01 6.50
N ALA A 74 -7.75 3.34 6.32
CA ALA A 74 -6.59 4.04 5.78
C ALA A 74 -5.36 3.81 6.67
N LEU A 75 -5.50 3.99 8.00
CA LEU A 75 -4.44 3.77 8.98
C LEU A 75 -3.96 2.31 8.97
N ALA A 76 -4.88 1.34 8.96
CA ALA A 76 -4.55 -0.09 8.89
C ALA A 76 -3.82 -0.49 7.59
N CYS A 77 -4.01 0.30 6.52
CA CYS A 77 -3.30 0.15 5.25
C CYS A 77 -2.01 0.96 5.19
N GLY A 78 -1.57 1.60 6.28
CA GLY A 78 -0.30 2.33 6.36
C GLY A 78 -0.35 3.75 5.81
N PHE A 79 -1.53 4.34 5.62
CA PHE A 79 -1.67 5.75 5.28
C PHE A 79 -1.66 6.59 6.56
N GLY A 80 -0.74 7.56 6.65
CA GLY A 80 -0.70 8.52 7.76
C GLY A 80 -1.54 9.78 7.54
N ASP A 81 -2.03 10.00 6.31
CA ASP A 81 -2.80 11.17 5.94
C ASP A 81 -4.05 10.77 5.13
N LEU A 82 -5.22 11.19 5.61
CA LEU A 82 -6.52 10.83 5.02
C LEU A 82 -6.77 11.55 3.69
N SER A 83 -6.30 12.79 3.56
CA SER A 83 -6.46 13.59 2.34
C SER A 83 -5.69 12.97 1.17
N TYR A 84 -4.44 12.59 1.44
CA TYR A 84 -3.57 11.87 0.52
C TYR A 84 -4.15 10.50 0.15
N PHE A 85 -4.66 9.75 1.13
CA PHE A 85 -5.35 8.49 0.87
C PHE A 85 -6.54 8.68 -0.07
N ASN A 86 -7.47 9.58 0.25
CA ASN A 86 -8.66 9.84 -0.56
C ASN A 86 -8.29 10.26 -2.00
N GLY A 87 -7.30 11.15 -2.15
CA GLY A 87 -6.81 11.59 -3.45
C GLY A 87 -6.19 10.46 -4.28
N CYS A 88 -5.36 9.61 -3.66
CA CYS A 88 -4.78 8.45 -4.33
C CYS A 88 -5.81 7.36 -4.67
N PHE A 89 -6.75 7.11 -3.75
CA PHE A 89 -7.80 6.13 -3.92
C PHE A 89 -8.72 6.51 -5.08
N ARG A 90 -9.22 7.76 -5.11
CA ARG A 90 -10.04 8.27 -6.20
C ARG A 90 -9.31 8.24 -7.53
N ARG A 91 -8.02 8.62 -7.57
CA ARG A 91 -7.21 8.54 -8.80
C ARG A 91 -7.08 7.12 -9.34
N ARG A 92 -7.04 6.11 -8.46
CA ARG A 92 -6.89 4.69 -8.87
C ARG A 92 -8.22 4.02 -9.20
N PHE A 93 -9.29 4.30 -8.45
CA PHE A 93 -10.56 3.57 -8.51
C PHE A 93 -11.74 4.40 -9.03
N GLY A 94 -11.53 5.66 -9.41
CA GLY A 94 -12.54 6.57 -9.96
C GLY A 94 -13.38 7.30 -8.90
N GLU A 95 -13.78 6.59 -7.85
CA GLU A 95 -14.66 7.10 -6.77
C GLU A 95 -13.95 7.18 -5.41
N PRO A 96 -14.42 8.03 -4.48
CA PRO A 96 -13.85 8.10 -3.13
C PRO A 96 -14.14 6.81 -2.33
N PRO A 97 -13.33 6.50 -1.30
CA PRO A 97 -13.46 5.28 -0.49
C PRO A 97 -14.86 5.00 0.05
N GLY A 98 -15.58 6.04 0.46
CA GLY A 98 -16.94 5.91 1.01
C GLY A 98 -17.97 5.36 0.02
N TYR A 99 -17.74 5.49 -1.28
CA TYR A 99 -18.63 4.97 -2.32
C TYR A 99 -18.63 3.44 -2.40
N PHE A 100 -17.48 2.81 -2.12
CA PHE A 100 -17.31 1.36 -2.19
C PHE A 100 -17.75 0.63 -0.92
N ARG A 101 -18.20 1.38 0.08
CA ARG A 101 -18.69 0.84 1.34
C ARG A 101 -20.09 0.29 1.15
N ARG A 102 -20.29 -0.98 1.51
CA ARG A 102 -21.60 -1.64 1.54
C ARG A 102 -22.17 -1.68 2.95
#